data_AF-A0A7Z9UP00-F1
#
_entry.id   AF-A0A7Z9UP00-F1
#
_cell.length_a   1.000
_cell.length_b   1.000
_cell.length_c   1.000
_cell.angle_alpha   90.00
_cell.angle_beta   90.00
_cell.angle_gamma   90.00
#
_symmetry.space_group_name_H-M   'P 1'
#
loop_
_entity.id
_entity.type
_entity.pdbx_description
1 polymer ?
#
loop_
_entity_poly.entity_id
_entity_poly.type
_entity_poly.pdbx_seq_one_letter_code
_entity_poly.pdbx_strand_id
1 'polypeptide(L)'
;NDNPYGRARISRYSHRSKVQCLPIEPISQASANQRMGRCGRLGPGICVRLYSEEDFGLRPEFTEPEILRTSLAGVILQMKSLQLADIDRFPFVQSPLPKMIRDGMRLLSELGAIDEREGLTPVGHELAHWPLGPRVARMLVGARDHKCLTEMLI
;
A
#
# COMPACT_ATOMS: atom_id res chain seq x y z
N ASN A 1 -27.01 0.23 -13.11
CA ASN A 1 -27.42 1.26 -12.14
C ASN A 1 -26.30 1.47 -11.12
N ASP A 2 -25.09 1.82 -11.59
CA ASP A 2 -23.90 1.87 -10.74
C ASP A 2 -23.42 3.33 -10.66
N ASN A 3 -23.71 3.99 -9.54
CA ASN A 3 -23.37 5.39 -9.33
C ASN A 3 -21.87 5.50 -9.00
N PRO A 4 -21.05 6.18 -9.82
CA PRO A 4 -19.61 6.29 -9.57
C PRO A 4 -19.26 7.29 -8.46
N TYR A 5 -20.20 8.13 -8.04
CA TYR A 5 -19.95 9.23 -7.11
C TYR A 5 -20.03 8.77 -5.65
N GLY A 6 -19.20 9.38 -4.79
CA GLY A 6 -19.05 8.93 -3.40
C GLY A 6 -18.27 7.62 -3.23
N ARG A 7 -17.58 7.18 -4.28
CA ARG A 7 -16.71 5.99 -4.28
C ARG A 7 -15.28 6.39 -4.64
N ALA A 8 -14.32 5.51 -4.33
CA ALA A 8 -12.92 5.67 -4.69
C ALA A 8 -12.27 4.31 -4.92
N ARG A 9 -11.22 4.29 -5.74
CA ARG A 9 -10.32 3.14 -5.83
C ARG A 9 -9.43 3.12 -4.60
N ILE A 10 -9.54 2.08 -3.79
CA ILE A 10 -8.73 1.91 -2.57
C ILE A 10 -7.75 0.77 -2.79
N SER A 11 -6.47 1.02 -2.55
CA SER A 11 -5.45 -0.03 -2.62
C SER A 11 -5.63 -1.04 -1.50
N ARG A 12 -5.86 -2.31 -1.87
CA ARG A 12 -5.96 -3.45 -0.96
C ARG A 12 -5.00 -4.58 -1.36
N TYR A 13 -4.43 -5.25 -0.37
CA TYR A 13 -3.57 -6.41 -0.56
C TYR A 13 -4.31 -7.71 -0.23
N SER A 14 -4.56 -8.54 -1.24
CA SER A 14 -5.19 -9.84 -1.06
C SER A 14 -4.14 -10.85 -0.58
N HIS A 15 -4.25 -11.25 0.69
CA HIS A 15 -3.28 -12.18 1.29
C HIS A 15 -3.35 -13.57 0.66
N ARG A 16 -4.55 -13.99 0.21
CA ARG A 16 -4.76 -15.29 -0.44
C ARG A 16 -4.09 -15.37 -1.81
N SER A 17 -4.21 -14.31 -2.62
CA SER A 17 -3.64 -14.27 -3.97
C SER A 17 -2.24 -13.66 -4.03
N LYS A 18 -1.77 -13.04 -2.93
CA LYS A 18 -0.54 -12.24 -2.87
C LYS A 18 -0.49 -11.08 -3.89
N VAL A 19 -1.66 -10.56 -4.28
CA VAL A 19 -1.81 -9.51 -5.30
C VAL A 19 -2.40 -8.24 -4.68
N GLN A 20 -1.90 -7.10 -5.13
CA GLN A 20 -2.48 -5.80 -4.84
C GLN A 20 -3.60 -5.50 -5.85
N CYS A 21 -4.77 -5.12 -5.34
CA CYS A 21 -5.92 -4.76 -6.13
C CYS A 21 -6.38 -3.33 -5.81
N LEU A 22 -7.18 -2.77 -6.73
CA LEU A 22 -7.76 -1.43 -6.63
C LEU A 22 -9.30 -1.50 -6.72
N PRO A 23 -9.99 -2.17 -5.78
CA PRO A 23 -11.44 -2.20 -5.75
C PRO A 23 -12.05 -0.80 -5.62
N ILE A 24 -13.25 -0.63 -6.19
CA ILE A 24 -14.04 0.59 -6.08
C ILE A 24 -14.99 0.45 -4.88
N GLU A 25 -14.71 1.22 -3.83
CA GLU A 25 -15.41 1.15 -2.55
C GLU A 25 -16.01 2.51 -2.17
N PRO A 26 -17.08 2.55 -1.34
CA PRO A 26 -17.57 3.79 -0.76
C PRO A 26 -16.47 4.51 0.03
N ILE A 27 -16.40 5.83 -0.11
CA ILE A 27 -15.49 6.64 0.71
C ILE A 27 -15.97 6.73 2.16
N SER A 28 -15.03 6.90 3.09
CA SER A 28 -15.32 7.16 4.51
C SER A 28 -16.01 8.51 4.72
N GLN A 29 -16.64 8.68 5.88
CA GLN A 29 -17.26 9.95 6.26
C GLN A 29 -16.23 11.08 6.29
N ALA A 30 -15.05 10.83 6.88
CA ALA A 30 -13.95 11.78 6.90
C ALA A 30 -13.52 12.20 5.48
N SER A 31 -13.43 11.26 4.54
CA SER A 31 -13.12 11.58 3.14
C SER A 31 -14.20 12.43 2.48
N ALA A 32 -15.48 12.12 2.71
CA ALA A 32 -16.59 12.91 2.21
C ALA A 32 -16.62 14.33 2.80
N ASN A 33 -16.34 14.47 4.10
CA ASN A 33 -16.25 15.75 4.79
C ASN A 33 -15.06 16.57 4.29
N GLN A 34 -13.91 15.94 4.02
CA GLN A 34 -12.76 16.60 3.39
C GLN A 34 -13.08 17.12 1.99
N ARG A 35 -13.89 16.38 1.19
CA ARG A 35 -14.36 16.84 -0.13
C ARG A 35 -15.32 18.03 -0.01
N MET A 36 -16.25 17.98 0.95
CA MET A 36 -17.14 19.11 1.27
C MET A 36 -16.33 20.35 1.63
N GLY A 37 -15.28 20.22 2.45
CA GLY A 37 -14.41 21.35 2.83
C GLY A 37 -13.66 22.01 1.67
N ARG A 38 -13.63 21.39 0.47
CA ARG A 38 -12.98 22.00 -0.72
C ARG A 38 -13.83 23.09 -1.37
N CYS A 39 -15.16 23.05 -1.28
CA CYS A 39 -16.02 24.03 -1.95
C CYS A 39 -16.15 25.37 -1.20
N GLY A 40 -15.75 25.43 0.08
CA GLY A 40 -15.96 26.59 0.97
C GLY A 40 -14.69 27.38 1.34
N ARG A 41 -13.63 27.33 0.53
CA ARG A 41 -12.31 27.91 0.92
C ARG A 41 -12.25 29.44 0.95
N LEU A 42 -12.95 30.09 0.02
CA LEU A 42 -12.91 31.55 -0.16
C LEU A 42 -14.24 32.22 0.22
N GLY A 43 -15.25 31.44 0.58
CA GLY A 43 -16.61 31.90 0.85
C GLY A 43 -17.58 30.72 0.96
N PRO A 44 -18.88 30.99 1.12
CA PRO A 44 -19.90 29.94 1.18
C PRO A 44 -19.88 29.07 -0.08
N GLY A 45 -19.86 27.76 0.09
CA GLY A 45 -19.88 26.78 -1.00
C GLY A 45 -20.88 25.67 -0.73
N ILE A 46 -21.40 25.07 -1.80
CA ILE A 46 -22.38 23.98 -1.72
C ILE A 46 -21.71 22.68 -2.17
N CYS A 47 -21.83 21.63 -1.35
CA CYS A 47 -21.39 20.28 -1.69
C CYS A 47 -22.63 19.39 -1.90
N VAL A 48 -22.81 18.90 -3.12
CA VAL A 48 -23.90 17.97 -3.43
C VAL A 48 -23.37 16.53 -3.35
N ARG A 49 -23.95 15.73 -2.44
CA ARG A 49 -23.66 14.30 -2.32
C ARG A 49 -24.68 13.52 -3.15
N LEU A 50 -24.20 12.71 -4.09
CA LEU A 50 -25.05 11.89 -4.96
C LEU A 50 -25.37 10.53 -4.34
N TYR A 51 -25.57 10.48 -3.03
CA TYR A 51 -25.95 9.30 -2.24
C TYR A 51 -26.78 9.77 -1.04
N SER A 52 -27.61 8.89 -0.45
CA SER A 52 -28.52 9.27 0.63
C SER A 52 -27.75 9.61 1.91
N GLU A 53 -28.41 10.38 2.79
CA GLU A 53 -27.89 10.66 4.12
C GLU A 53 -27.77 9.39 4.99
N GLU A 54 -28.69 8.44 4.80
CA GLU A 54 -28.62 7.11 5.43
C GLU A 54 -27.36 6.34 5.00
N ASP A 55 -27.07 6.29 3.69
CA ASP A 55 -25.84 5.69 3.17
C ASP A 55 -24.59 6.41 3.69
N PHE A 56 -24.65 7.74 3.88
CA PHE A 56 -23.58 8.49 4.54
C PHE A 56 -23.34 8.03 5.98
N GLY A 57 -24.42 7.87 6.76
CA GLY A 57 -24.35 7.46 8.16
C GLY A 57 -23.85 6.03 8.38
N LEU A 58 -24.06 5.14 7.41
CA LEU A 58 -23.60 3.73 7.46
C LEU A 58 -22.11 3.55 7.08
N ARG A 59 -21.47 4.57 6.50
CA ARG A 59 -20.05 4.49 6.11
C ARG A 59 -19.13 4.56 7.32
N PRO A 60 -17.93 3.95 7.26
CA PRO A 60 -16.94 4.08 8.32
C PRO A 60 -16.53 5.55 8.47
N GLU A 61 -16.30 5.96 9.72
CA GLU A 61 -15.90 7.34 10.03
C GLU A 61 -14.57 7.68 9.35
N PHE A 62 -13.58 6.79 9.46
CA PHE A 62 -12.27 6.94 8.85
C PHE A 62 -11.97 5.80 7.87
N THR A 63 -11.10 6.10 6.90
CA THR A 63 -10.57 5.06 6.00
C THR A 63 -9.58 4.19 6.78
N GLU A 64 -9.61 2.89 6.50
CA GLU A 64 -8.67 1.94 7.10
C GLU A 64 -7.20 2.38 6.84
N PRO A 65 -6.34 2.31 7.87
CA PRO A 65 -4.93 2.70 7.77
C PRO A 65 -4.19 1.96 6.66
N GLU A 66 -3.30 2.66 5.94
CA GLU A 66 -2.59 2.10 4.79
C GLU A 66 -1.75 0.86 5.14
N ILE A 67 -1.14 0.88 6.33
CA ILE A 67 -0.30 -0.21 6.84
C ILE A 67 -1.07 -1.52 7.01
N LEU A 68 -2.40 -1.47 7.18
CA LEU A 68 -3.27 -2.63 7.34
C LEU A 68 -3.83 -3.14 6.00
N ARG A 69 -3.78 -2.35 4.93
CA ARG A 69 -4.36 -2.67 3.63
C ARG A 69 -3.35 -2.85 2.50
N THR A 70 -2.05 -2.71 2.76
CA THR A 70 -0.99 -2.84 1.74
C THR A 70 0.03 -3.93 2.10
N SER A 71 0.85 -4.35 1.12
CA SER A 71 1.92 -5.31 1.39
C SER A 71 3.05 -4.64 2.18
N LEU A 72 3.46 -5.27 3.28
CA LEU A 72 4.55 -4.74 4.11
C LEU A 72 5.95 -5.04 3.57
N ALA A 73 6.10 -5.83 2.50
CA ALA A 73 7.42 -6.21 2.00
C ALA A 73 8.29 -4.99 1.65
N GLY A 74 7.70 -3.95 1.05
CA GLY A 74 8.42 -2.70 0.76
C GLY A 74 8.84 -1.95 2.02
N VAL A 75 7.95 -1.86 3.01
CA VAL A 75 8.23 -1.23 4.31
C VAL A 75 9.35 -1.98 5.04
N ILE A 76 9.26 -3.30 5.13
CA ILE A 76 10.26 -4.14 5.80
C ILE A 76 11.63 -4.03 5.10
N LEU A 77 11.65 -4.05 3.76
CA LEU A 77 12.87 -3.88 2.97
C LEU A 77 13.54 -2.54 3.28
N GLN A 78 12.77 -1.45 3.28
CA GLN A 78 13.26 -0.11 3.62
C GLN A 78 13.77 -0.04 5.06
N MET A 79 13.01 -0.55 6.03
CA MET A 79 13.42 -0.58 7.43
C MET A 79 14.74 -1.32 7.64
N LYS A 80 14.91 -2.49 7.03
CA LYS A 80 16.16 -3.25 7.09
C LYS A 80 17.32 -2.50 6.41
N SER A 81 17.07 -1.83 5.28
CA SER A 81 18.11 -1.06 4.58
C SER A 81 18.60 0.15 5.38
N LEU A 82 17.71 0.74 6.17
CA LEU A 82 17.98 1.85 7.08
C LEU A 82 18.48 1.41 8.46
N GLN A 83 18.69 0.10 8.66
CA GLN A 83 19.12 -0.49 9.94
C GLN A 83 18.23 -0.07 11.13
N LEU A 84 16.93 0.08 10.88
CA LEU A 84 15.95 0.37 11.93
C LEU A 84 15.70 -0.88 12.79
N ALA A 85 15.13 -0.65 13.98
CA ALA A 85 14.72 -1.72 14.87
C ALA A 85 13.76 -2.70 14.17
N ASP A 86 13.77 -3.96 14.64
CA ASP A 86 12.89 -5.00 14.13
C ASP A 86 11.45 -4.52 14.06
N ILE A 87 10.76 -4.90 12.98
CA ILE A 87 9.39 -4.43 12.72
C ILE A 87 8.42 -4.78 13.85
N ASP A 88 8.66 -5.88 14.58
CA ASP A 88 7.86 -6.27 15.74
C ASP A 88 8.04 -5.33 16.95
N ARG A 89 9.16 -4.61 17.02
CA ARG A 89 9.50 -3.65 18.10
C ARG A 89 9.34 -2.20 17.66
N PHE A 90 9.03 -1.96 16.39
CA PHE A 90 8.90 -0.62 15.86
C PHE A 90 7.61 0.04 16.38
N PRO A 91 7.67 1.28 16.90
CA PRO A 91 6.54 1.93 17.54
C PRO A 91 5.56 2.51 16.50
N PHE A 92 4.82 1.65 15.80
CA PHE A 92 3.77 2.08 14.88
C PHE A 92 2.60 2.74 15.62
N VAL A 93 2.01 3.78 15.02
CA VAL A 93 0.74 4.38 15.50
C VAL A 93 -0.37 3.33 15.52
N GLN A 94 -0.41 2.49 14.49
CA GLN A 94 -1.27 1.31 14.39
C GLN A 94 -0.41 0.14 13.93
N SER A 95 -0.15 -0.80 14.83
CA SER A 95 0.71 -1.94 14.54
C SER A 95 0.08 -2.86 13.50
N PRO A 96 0.85 -3.34 12.52
CA PRO A 96 0.37 -4.34 11.59
C PRO A 96 0.14 -5.68 12.29
N LEU A 97 -0.71 -6.51 11.69
CA LEU A 97 -0.92 -7.87 12.19
C LEU A 97 0.35 -8.72 11.98
N PRO A 98 0.74 -9.60 12.93
CA PRO A 98 1.91 -10.46 12.79
C PRO A 98 1.92 -11.30 11.51
N LYS A 99 0.74 -11.67 11.01
CA LYS A 99 0.59 -12.39 9.74
C LYS A 99 1.09 -11.56 8.54
N MET A 100 0.82 -10.25 8.52
CA MET A 100 1.25 -9.36 7.45
C MET A 100 2.77 -9.20 7.42
N ILE A 101 3.40 -9.15 8.59
CA ILE A 101 4.85 -9.12 8.74
C ILE A 101 5.44 -10.41 8.16
N ARG A 102 4.95 -11.58 8.58
CA ARG A 102 5.39 -12.88 8.07
C ARG A 102 5.23 -13.01 6.55
N ASP A 103 4.10 -12.55 6.00
CA ASP A 103 3.85 -12.58 4.57
C ASP A 103 4.84 -11.66 3.80
N GLY A 104 5.17 -10.50 4.37
CA GLY A 104 6.18 -9.59 3.82
C GLY A 104 7.60 -10.18 3.85
N MET A 105 8.01 -10.76 4.98
CA MET A 105 9.29 -11.44 5.13
C MET A 105 9.43 -12.62 4.17
N ARG A 106 8.40 -13.46 4.06
CA ARG A 106 8.36 -14.56 3.11
C ARG A 106 8.53 -14.07 1.68
N LEU A 107 7.86 -12.99 1.30
CA LEU A 107 8.02 -12.41 -0.04
C LEU A 107 9.46 -11.93 -0.28
N LEU A 108 10.07 -11.25 0.68
CA LEU A 108 11.47 -10.80 0.52
C LEU A 108 12.44 -11.99 0.39
N SER A 109 12.20 -13.07 1.12
CA SER A 109 12.97 -14.32 0.97
C SER A 109 12.76 -14.96 -0.40
N GLU A 110 11.50 -15.05 -0.88
CA GLU A 110 11.15 -15.56 -2.23
C GLU A 110 11.83 -14.74 -3.35
N LEU A 111 12.05 -13.44 -3.14
CA LEU A 111 12.72 -12.56 -4.11
C LEU A 111 14.26 -12.61 -4.02
N GLY A 112 14.81 -13.31 -3.03
CA GLY A 112 16.24 -13.33 -2.73
C GLY A 112 16.76 -12.02 -2.13
N ALA A 113 15.87 -11.18 -1.59
CA ALA A 113 16.23 -9.90 -0.98
C ALA A 113 16.75 -10.04 0.46
N ILE A 114 16.36 -11.12 1.15
CA ILE A 114 16.88 -11.47 2.48
C ILE A 114 17.37 -12.92 2.51
N ASP A 115 18.33 -13.20 3.38
CA ASP A 115 18.86 -14.55 3.64
C ASP A 115 18.07 -15.29 4.74
N GLU A 116 18.51 -16.51 5.08
CA GLU A 116 17.90 -17.34 6.12
C GLU A 116 18.00 -16.75 7.53
N ARG A 117 18.94 -15.82 7.75
CA ARG A 117 19.11 -15.07 9.00
C ARG A 117 18.38 -13.73 8.96
N GLU A 118 17.53 -13.53 7.95
CA GLU A 118 16.78 -12.30 7.70
C GLU A 118 17.66 -11.06 7.46
N GLY A 119 18.93 -11.26 7.10
CA GLY A 119 19.87 -10.21 6.68
C GLY A 119 19.63 -9.81 5.22
N LEU A 120 19.88 -8.54 4.88
CA LEU A 120 19.80 -8.10 3.48
C LEU A 120 20.91 -8.72 2.64
N THR A 121 20.53 -9.27 1.48
CA THR A 121 21.49 -9.74 0.48
C THR A 121 21.98 -8.56 -0.38
N PRO A 122 23.02 -8.74 -1.22
CA PRO A 122 23.39 -7.73 -2.22
C PRO A 122 22.23 -7.32 -3.13
N VAL A 123 21.39 -8.30 -3.51
CA VAL A 123 20.15 -8.02 -4.25
C VAL A 123 19.20 -7.20 -3.40
N GLY A 124 18.96 -7.55 -2.14
CA GLY A 124 18.10 -6.80 -1.23
C GLY A 124 18.54 -5.35 -1.06
N HIS A 125 19.84 -5.11 -0.91
CA HIS A 125 20.40 -3.76 -0.91
C HIS A 125 20.08 -3.04 -2.22
N GLU A 126 20.32 -3.66 -3.37
CA GLU A 126 19.98 -3.06 -4.66
C GLU A 126 18.48 -2.71 -4.74
N LEU A 127 17.58 -3.64 -4.41
CA LEU A 127 16.13 -3.43 -4.46
C LEU A 127 15.67 -2.25 -3.58
N ALA A 128 16.29 -2.07 -2.41
CA ALA A 128 15.95 -0.99 -1.49
C ALA A 128 16.29 0.41 -2.02
N HIS A 129 17.21 0.54 -2.98
CA HIS A 129 17.56 1.83 -3.58
C HIS A 129 16.52 2.30 -4.62
N TRP A 130 15.67 1.42 -5.13
CA TRP A 130 14.67 1.77 -6.13
C TRP A 130 13.39 2.32 -5.45
N PRO A 131 12.78 3.41 -5.96
CA PRO A 131 11.50 3.93 -5.47
C PRO A 131 10.32 3.08 -6.01
N LEU A 132 10.44 1.76 -5.94
CA LEU A 132 9.53 0.78 -6.53
C LEU A 132 9.18 -0.31 -5.52
N GLY A 133 8.05 -0.99 -5.74
CA GLY A 133 7.72 -2.18 -4.96
C GLY A 133 8.75 -3.31 -5.17
N PRO A 134 9.07 -4.13 -4.16
CA PRO A 134 10.14 -5.13 -4.24
C PRO A 134 10.05 -6.09 -5.43
N ARG A 135 8.82 -6.46 -5.84
CA ARG A 135 8.59 -7.32 -7.01
C ARG A 135 9.03 -6.66 -8.31
N VAL A 136 8.62 -5.42 -8.54
CA VAL A 136 8.94 -4.66 -9.76
C VAL A 136 10.44 -4.38 -9.79
N ALA A 137 11.02 -3.95 -8.66
CA ALA A 137 12.46 -3.77 -8.54
C ALA A 137 13.21 -5.08 -8.88
N ARG A 138 12.75 -6.23 -8.37
CA ARG A 138 13.39 -7.53 -8.64
C ARG A 138 13.31 -7.93 -10.11
N MET A 139 12.21 -7.63 -10.77
CA MET A 139 12.05 -7.85 -12.21
C MET A 139 13.03 -6.99 -13.01
N LEU A 140 13.22 -5.71 -12.66
CA LEU A 140 14.18 -4.83 -13.34
C LEU A 140 15.63 -5.29 -13.16
N VAL A 141 16.00 -5.69 -11.94
CA VAL A 141 17.32 -6.29 -11.67
C VAL A 141 17.52 -7.55 -12.52
N GLY A 142 16.52 -8.44 -12.56
CA GLY A 142 16.57 -9.64 -13.40
C GLY A 142 16.66 -9.33 -14.89
N ALA A 143 15.91 -8.34 -15.38
CA ALA A 143 15.92 -7.95 -16.78
C ALA A 143 17.27 -7.37 -17.22
N ARG A 144 17.97 -6.65 -16.33
CA ARG A 144 19.37 -6.24 -16.55
C ARG A 144 20.27 -7.47 -16.72
N ASP A 145 20.17 -8.44 -15.82
CA ASP A 145 21.01 -9.63 -15.83
C ASP A 145 20.76 -10.50 -17.09
N HIS A 146 19.51 -10.55 -17.56
CA HIS A 146 19.09 -11.23 -18.78
C HIS A 146 19.20 -10.38 -20.06
N LYS A 147 19.65 -9.12 -19.96
CA LYS A 147 19.77 -8.16 -21.08
C LYS A 147 18.46 -7.90 -21.85
N CYS A 148 17.33 -7.91 -21.17
CA CYS A 148 15.99 -7.68 -21.73
C CYS A 148 15.26 -6.51 -21.04
N LEU A 149 16.01 -5.47 -20.65
CA LEU A 149 15.46 -4.32 -19.92
C LEU A 149 14.43 -3.55 -20.75
N THR A 150 14.65 -3.40 -22.05
CA THR A 150 13.72 -2.67 -22.95
C THR A 150 12.35 -3.35 -22.97
N GLU A 151 12.31 -4.66 -23.11
CA GLU A 151 11.09 -5.47 -23.13
C GLU A 151 10.38 -5.45 -21.77
N MET A 152 11.15 -5.41 -20.67
CA MET A 152 10.60 -5.35 -19.31
C MET A 152 9.95 -4.00 -18.97
N LEU A 153 10.33 -2.92 -19.67
CA LEU A 153 9.81 -1.57 -19.45
C LEU A 153 8.53 -1.25 -20.23
N ILE A 154 8.14 -2.12 -21.17
CA ILE A 154 6.95 -1.98 -22.03
C ILE A 154 5.77 -2.72 -21.40
#